data_AF-A0A7W3XSR7-F1
#
_entry.id   AF-A0A7W3XSR7-F1
#
_cell.length_a   1.000
_cell.length_b   1.000
_cell.length_c   1.000
_cell.angle_alpha   90.00
_cell.angle_beta   90.00
_cell.angle_gamma   90.00
#
_symmetry.space_group_name_H-M   'P 1'
#
loop_
_entity.id
_entity.type
_entity.pdbx_description
1 polymer ?
#
loop_
_entity_poly.entity_id
_entity_poly.type
_entity_poly.pdbx_seq_one_letter_code
_entity_poly.pdbx_strand_id
1 'polypeptide(L)'
;MEHHLGIALPNSFKQVLLNFSSDFSFRWFLPDNLELLNKFRGIFSGRPNWNLQQIIEIDEGRRGWVEHVFPNPEDEYDKVWHNKLAFMEVGNGDYFAFDLSEQGEYPIVYLSHDDGEGHGFIIANNFIDFINNWSRIGFVGTEDWQWMPFVESKQSGINPDGASAIEFRELMNFNI
;
A
#
# COMPACT_ATOMS: atom_id res chain seq x y z
N MET A 1 -17.53 8.82 -10.60
CA MET A 1 -16.66 8.31 -9.53
C MET A 1 -16.56 9.31 -8.39
N GLU A 2 -15.84 10.44 -8.53
CA GLU A 2 -15.71 11.46 -7.46
C GLU A 2 -17.05 11.96 -6.89
N HIS A 3 -18.05 12.23 -7.75
CA HIS A 3 -19.40 12.59 -7.30
C HIS A 3 -20.05 11.50 -6.42
N HIS A 4 -19.77 10.23 -6.69
CA HIS A 4 -20.31 9.12 -5.90
C HIS A 4 -19.56 8.97 -4.56
N LEU A 5 -18.24 9.17 -4.57
CA LEU A 5 -17.40 9.13 -3.37
C LEU A 5 -17.59 10.35 -2.46
N GLY A 6 -18.11 11.47 -2.99
CA GLY A 6 -18.23 12.74 -2.26
C GLY A 6 -16.89 13.44 -2.01
N ILE A 7 -15.81 12.95 -2.61
CA ILE A 7 -14.44 13.46 -2.46
C ILE A 7 -13.74 13.54 -3.82
N ALA A 8 -12.77 14.45 -3.94
CA ALA A 8 -11.88 14.50 -5.07
C ALA A 8 -10.80 13.42 -4.92
N LEU A 9 -10.52 12.67 -6.00
CA LEU A 9 -9.44 11.73 -6.05
C LEU A 9 -8.09 12.48 -6.04
N PRO A 10 -7.04 11.90 -5.40
CA PRO A 10 -5.70 12.44 -5.46
C PRO A 10 -5.23 12.70 -6.89
N ASN A 11 -4.53 13.81 -7.12
CA ASN A 11 -4.10 14.20 -8.47
C ASN A 11 -3.11 13.20 -9.08
N SER A 12 -2.17 12.67 -8.29
CA SER A 12 -1.25 11.60 -8.69
C SER A 12 -1.99 10.35 -9.15
N PHE A 13 -3.05 9.98 -8.44
CA PHE A 13 -3.88 8.85 -8.79
C PHE A 13 -4.65 9.09 -10.09
N LYS A 14 -5.30 10.26 -10.24
CA LYS A 14 -5.97 10.65 -11.49
C LYS A 14 -5.03 10.63 -12.69
N GLN A 15 -3.79 11.08 -12.52
CA GLN A 15 -2.79 11.04 -13.60
C GLN A 15 -2.52 9.61 -14.06
N VAL A 16 -2.40 8.64 -13.14
CA VAL A 16 -2.20 7.24 -13.53
C VAL A 16 -3.45 6.66 -14.20
N LEU A 17 -4.63 6.92 -13.64
CA LEU A 17 -5.90 6.44 -14.20
C LEU A 17 -6.16 6.98 -15.62
N LEU A 18 -5.83 8.24 -15.89
CA LEU A 18 -6.10 8.90 -17.17
C LEU A 18 -5.03 8.61 -18.23
N ASN A 19 -3.76 8.47 -17.84
CA ASN A 19 -2.65 8.40 -18.78
C ASN A 19 -2.04 7.00 -18.93
N PHE A 20 -2.33 6.06 -18.02
CA PHE A 20 -1.75 4.71 -18.03
C PHE A 20 -2.82 3.62 -18.02
N SER A 21 -3.47 3.39 -16.88
CA SER A 21 -4.55 2.41 -16.79
C SER A 21 -5.48 2.68 -15.61
N SER A 22 -6.77 2.53 -15.85
CA SER A 22 -7.81 2.55 -14.81
C SER A 22 -7.98 1.21 -14.09
N ASP A 23 -7.42 0.14 -14.65
CA ASP A 23 -7.46 -1.21 -14.11
C ASP A 23 -6.12 -1.92 -14.38
N PHE A 24 -5.48 -2.39 -13.33
CA PHE A 24 -4.24 -3.16 -13.43
C PHE A 24 -4.26 -4.28 -12.40
N SER A 25 -3.93 -5.48 -12.85
CA SER A 25 -3.74 -6.62 -11.97
C SER A 25 -2.60 -7.46 -12.49
N PHE A 26 -1.63 -7.72 -11.63
CA PHE A 26 -0.54 -8.63 -11.90
C PHE A 26 -0.27 -9.45 -10.63
N ARG A 27 0.23 -10.68 -10.82
CA ARG A 27 0.60 -11.56 -9.72
C ARG A 27 1.83 -12.36 -10.10
N TRP A 28 2.74 -12.50 -9.16
CA TRP A 28 3.91 -13.37 -9.28
C TRP A 28 4.15 -14.14 -7.99
N PHE A 29 4.89 -15.24 -8.12
CA PHE A 29 5.36 -16.06 -7.02
C PHE A 29 6.82 -16.41 -7.24
N LEU A 30 7.58 -16.53 -6.16
CA LEU A 30 8.91 -17.10 -6.20
C LEU A 30 8.85 -18.63 -6.24
N PRO A 31 9.88 -19.29 -6.77
CA PRO A 31 9.99 -20.74 -6.66
C PRO A 31 10.07 -21.18 -5.19
N ASP A 32 9.38 -22.26 -4.84
CA ASP A 32 9.31 -22.79 -3.47
C ASP A 32 10.69 -23.16 -2.87
N ASN A 33 11.67 -23.44 -3.74
CA ASN A 33 13.02 -23.84 -3.36
C ASN A 33 14.03 -22.68 -3.33
N LEU A 34 13.58 -21.44 -3.55
CA LEU A 34 14.46 -20.28 -3.48
C LEU A 34 14.70 -19.91 -2.01
N GLU A 35 15.95 -20.04 -1.56
CA GLU A 35 16.35 -19.61 -0.22
C GLU A 35 16.61 -18.10 -0.21
N LEU A 36 15.81 -17.36 0.56
CA LEU A 36 15.98 -15.95 0.79
C LEU A 36 16.69 -15.71 2.12
N LEU A 37 17.40 -14.58 2.23
CA LEU A 37 17.92 -14.10 3.51
C LEU A 37 16.77 -13.94 4.51
N ASN A 38 17.05 -14.14 5.81
CA ASN A 38 16.02 -14.13 6.86
C ASN A 38 15.12 -12.88 6.83
N LYS A 39 15.65 -11.71 6.48
CA LYS A 39 14.88 -10.46 6.39
C LYS A 39 13.93 -10.39 5.18
N PHE A 40 14.14 -11.23 4.15
CA PHE A 40 13.31 -11.31 2.95
C PHE A 40 12.45 -12.58 2.91
N ARG A 41 12.54 -13.46 3.92
CA ARG A 41 11.84 -14.77 3.94
C ARG A 41 10.33 -14.70 3.74
N GLY A 42 9.70 -13.56 4.08
CA GLY A 42 8.27 -13.33 3.90
C GLY A 42 7.88 -12.93 2.48
N ILE A 43 8.85 -12.60 1.62
CA ILE A 43 8.62 -12.17 0.25
C ILE A 43 8.59 -13.42 -0.63
N PHE A 44 7.43 -14.06 -0.75
CA PHE A 44 7.23 -15.24 -1.61
C PHE A 44 6.34 -14.94 -2.83
N SER A 45 5.68 -13.78 -2.85
CA SER A 45 4.79 -13.36 -3.94
C SER A 45 4.63 -11.85 -3.97
N GLY A 46 4.00 -11.37 -5.03
CA GLY A 46 3.57 -9.99 -5.17
C GLY A 46 2.28 -9.90 -5.98
N ARG A 47 1.43 -8.93 -5.63
CA ARG A 47 0.10 -8.76 -6.24
C ARG A 47 -0.30 -7.29 -6.38
N PRO A 48 0.44 -6.49 -7.18
CA PRO A 48 0.02 -5.14 -7.48
C PRO A 48 -1.34 -5.15 -8.17
N ASN A 49 -2.31 -4.47 -7.56
CA ASN A 49 -3.66 -4.37 -8.08
C ASN A 49 -4.26 -3.00 -7.77
N TRP A 50 -4.89 -2.38 -8.78
CA TRP A 50 -5.78 -1.24 -8.58
C TRP A 50 -6.87 -1.29 -9.64
N ASN A 51 -8.09 -0.96 -9.25
CA ASN A 51 -9.23 -0.97 -10.15
C ASN A 51 -10.17 0.16 -9.76
N LEU A 52 -10.34 1.13 -10.67
CA LEU A 52 -11.16 2.31 -10.43
C LEU A 52 -12.60 1.96 -10.06
N GLN A 53 -13.16 0.92 -10.66
CA GLN A 53 -14.54 0.48 -10.43
C GLN A 53 -14.71 -0.16 -9.04
N GLN A 54 -13.67 -0.76 -8.47
CA GLN A 54 -13.69 -1.43 -7.17
C GLN A 54 -13.43 -0.49 -5.98
N ILE A 55 -12.95 0.73 -6.20
CA ILE A 55 -12.63 1.67 -5.11
C ILE A 55 -13.80 1.89 -4.15
N ILE A 56 -15.02 1.96 -4.68
CA ILE A 56 -16.21 2.18 -3.84
C ILE A 56 -16.39 1.00 -2.88
N GLU A 57 -16.38 -0.22 -3.40
CA GLU A 57 -16.53 -1.44 -2.61
C GLU A 57 -15.38 -1.62 -1.60
N ILE A 58 -14.15 -1.34 -2.02
CA ILE A 58 -12.96 -1.41 -1.16
C ILE A 58 -13.06 -0.40 -0.01
N ASP A 59 -13.43 0.85 -0.29
CA ASP A 59 -13.58 1.87 0.74
C ASP A 59 -14.81 1.62 1.63
N GLU A 60 -15.88 1.04 1.11
CA GLU A 60 -17.01 0.55 1.92
C GLU A 60 -16.55 -0.52 2.93
N GLY A 61 -15.69 -1.45 2.52
CA GLY A 61 -15.07 -2.43 3.41
C GLY A 61 -14.30 -1.75 4.55
N ARG A 62 -13.42 -0.78 4.22
CA ARG A 62 -12.70 0.03 5.22
C ARG A 62 -13.66 0.80 6.14
N ARG A 63 -14.75 1.38 5.61
CA ARG A 63 -15.76 2.08 6.44
C ARG A 63 -16.44 1.14 7.41
N GLY A 64 -16.70 -0.10 7.02
CA GLY A 64 -17.23 -1.14 7.91
C GLY A 64 -16.29 -1.41 9.10
N TRP A 65 -14.98 -1.47 8.87
CA TRP A 65 -13.99 -1.56 9.95
C TRP A 65 -14.06 -0.36 10.90
N VAL A 66 -14.16 0.86 10.37
CA VAL A 66 -14.33 2.07 11.19
C VAL A 66 -15.63 2.01 12.00
N GLU A 67 -16.75 1.61 11.38
CA GLU A 67 -18.06 1.61 12.05
C GLU A 67 -18.14 0.57 13.17
N HIS A 68 -17.53 -0.59 13.00
CA HIS A 68 -17.76 -1.75 13.86
C HIS A 68 -16.57 -2.15 14.73
N VAL A 69 -15.36 -1.76 14.39
CA VAL A 69 -14.12 -2.23 15.04
C VAL A 69 -13.26 -1.08 15.54
N PHE A 70 -13.08 -0.02 14.74
CA PHE A 70 -12.23 1.13 15.04
C PHE A 70 -13.00 2.48 15.12
N PRO A 71 -14.07 2.58 15.93
CA PRO A 71 -14.98 3.72 15.88
C PRO A 71 -14.47 4.97 16.60
N ASN A 72 -13.43 4.90 17.42
CA ASN A 72 -13.01 5.99 18.30
C ASN A 72 -11.87 6.83 17.69
N PRO A 73 -12.13 7.99 17.06
CA PRO A 73 -11.08 8.80 16.44
C PRO A 73 -10.08 9.42 17.43
N GLU A 74 -10.34 9.35 18.73
CA GLU A 74 -9.41 9.81 19.80
C GLU A 74 -8.48 8.68 20.28
N ASP A 75 -8.72 7.43 19.88
CA ASP A 75 -7.77 6.34 20.10
C ASP A 75 -6.69 6.35 19.01
N GLU A 76 -5.42 6.18 19.40
CA GLU A 76 -4.29 6.33 18.49
C GLU A 76 -4.24 5.26 17.40
N TYR A 77 -4.74 4.05 17.69
CA TYR A 77 -4.85 2.98 16.69
C TYR A 77 -6.01 3.28 15.74
N ASP A 78 -7.20 3.51 16.29
CA ASP A 78 -8.40 3.76 15.50
C ASP A 78 -8.21 4.95 14.57
N LYS A 79 -7.64 6.05 15.07
CA LYS A 79 -7.43 7.31 14.34
C LYS A 79 -6.79 7.12 12.96
N VAL A 80 -5.90 6.13 12.80
CA VAL A 80 -5.25 5.83 11.51
C VAL A 80 -6.27 5.40 10.45
N TRP A 81 -7.38 4.76 10.82
CA TRP A 81 -8.44 4.34 9.91
C TRP A 81 -9.38 5.47 9.46
N HIS A 82 -9.39 6.60 10.16
CA HIS A 82 -10.27 7.74 9.90
C HIS A 82 -9.70 8.70 8.85
N ASN A 83 -10.59 9.39 8.13
CA ASN A 83 -10.25 10.33 7.06
C ASN A 83 -9.38 9.69 5.96
N LYS A 84 -9.75 8.48 5.54
CA LYS A 84 -9.04 7.69 4.53
C LYS A 84 -9.92 7.39 3.32
N LEU A 85 -9.27 7.15 2.18
CA LEU A 85 -9.86 6.50 1.01
C LEU A 85 -9.06 5.23 0.71
N ALA A 86 -9.60 4.06 1.05
CA ALA A 86 -8.97 2.79 0.67
C ALA A 86 -9.11 2.56 -0.84
N PHE A 87 -8.03 2.08 -1.47
CA PHE A 87 -8.02 1.79 -2.90
C PHE A 87 -7.48 0.39 -3.24
N MET A 88 -6.87 -0.29 -2.26
CA MET A 88 -6.35 -1.64 -2.43
C MET A 88 -6.53 -2.42 -1.13
N GLU A 89 -7.12 -3.61 -1.25
CA GLU A 89 -7.20 -4.59 -0.17
C GLU A 89 -5.97 -5.51 -0.21
N VAL A 90 -5.41 -5.80 0.96
CA VAL A 90 -4.27 -6.73 1.13
C VAL A 90 -4.75 -8.19 1.06
N GLY A 91 -5.99 -8.45 1.49
CA GLY A 91 -6.69 -9.74 1.42
C GLY A 91 -6.86 -10.49 2.75
N ASN A 92 -6.33 -9.93 3.83
CA ASN A 92 -6.48 -10.41 5.22
C ASN A 92 -7.37 -9.49 6.08
N GLY A 93 -7.88 -8.39 5.52
CA GLY A 93 -8.55 -7.32 6.28
C GLY A 93 -7.75 -6.01 6.32
N ASP A 94 -6.50 -6.02 5.87
CA ASP A 94 -5.65 -4.83 5.78
C ASP A 94 -5.86 -4.09 4.45
N TYR A 95 -5.47 -2.81 4.43
CA TYR A 95 -5.64 -1.94 3.28
C TYR A 95 -4.43 -1.03 3.04
N PHE A 96 -4.22 -0.66 1.77
CA PHE A 96 -3.57 0.60 1.44
C PHE A 96 -4.63 1.67 1.18
N ALA A 97 -4.44 2.84 1.79
CA ALA A 97 -5.38 3.94 1.70
C ALA A 97 -4.68 5.28 1.53
N PHE A 98 -5.30 6.19 0.80
CA PHE A 98 -4.90 7.59 0.79
C PHE A 98 -5.28 8.24 2.12
N ASP A 99 -4.34 8.95 2.74
CA ASP A 99 -4.60 9.78 3.90
C ASP A 99 -5.14 11.14 3.48
N LEU A 100 -6.41 11.40 3.82
CA LEU A 100 -7.14 12.63 3.50
C LEU A 100 -7.22 13.59 4.70
N SER A 101 -6.50 13.31 5.79
CA SER A 101 -6.51 14.13 7.01
C SER A 101 -6.01 15.56 6.79
N GLU A 102 -5.10 15.76 5.83
CA GLU A 102 -4.61 17.08 5.42
C GLU A 102 -4.88 17.34 3.93
N GLN A 103 -5.22 18.58 3.58
CA GLN A 103 -5.39 18.97 2.17
C GLN A 103 -4.01 19.01 1.48
N GLY A 104 -3.78 18.16 0.48
CA GLY A 104 -2.49 18.16 -0.21
C GLY A 104 -2.20 16.89 -1.01
N GLU A 105 -0.98 16.37 -0.85
CA GLU A 105 -0.42 15.29 -1.67
C GLU A 105 -1.06 13.91 -1.42
N TYR A 106 -1.81 13.76 -0.32
CA TYR A 106 -2.52 12.55 0.10
C TYR A 106 -1.61 11.31 0.09
N PRO A 107 -0.72 11.16 1.11
CA PRO A 107 0.17 10.01 1.18
C PRO A 107 -0.61 8.72 1.31
N ILE A 108 0.00 7.62 0.88
CA ILE A 108 -0.57 6.28 1.02
C ILE A 108 -0.07 5.69 2.34
N VAL A 109 -1.00 5.20 3.14
CA VAL A 109 -0.74 4.59 4.45
C VAL A 109 -1.26 3.17 4.52
N TYR A 110 -0.64 2.36 5.39
CA TYR A 110 -1.09 1.00 5.69
C TYR A 110 -2.09 0.98 6.86
N LEU A 111 -3.21 0.31 6.66
CA LEU A 111 -4.24 0.08 7.67
C LEU A 111 -4.19 -1.40 8.05
N SER A 112 -3.91 -1.71 9.31
CA SER A 112 -3.82 -3.08 9.81
C SER A 112 -5.02 -3.38 10.70
N HIS A 113 -5.66 -4.52 10.49
CA HIS A 113 -6.84 -4.94 11.22
C HIS A 113 -6.52 -5.65 12.56
N ASP A 114 -5.28 -6.07 12.79
CA ASP A 114 -4.90 -6.98 13.89
C ASP A 114 -3.57 -6.64 14.59
N ASP A 115 -3.31 -5.36 14.89
CA ASP A 115 -2.09 -4.88 15.55
C ASP A 115 -0.79 -5.13 14.77
N GLY A 116 -0.87 -5.21 13.44
CA GLY A 116 0.29 -5.35 12.54
C GLY A 116 1.29 -4.20 12.72
N GLU A 117 2.58 -4.53 12.68
CA GLU A 117 3.67 -3.58 12.93
C GLU A 117 3.63 -2.41 11.94
N GLY A 118 3.19 -2.68 10.71
CA GLY A 118 3.05 -1.67 9.66
C GLY A 118 1.92 -0.66 9.88
N HIS A 119 1.09 -0.79 10.93
CA HIS A 119 -0.06 0.09 11.11
C HIS A 119 0.33 1.58 11.16
N GLY A 120 -0.28 2.37 10.27
CA GLY A 120 -0.04 3.81 10.15
C GLY A 120 1.28 4.18 9.48
N PHE A 121 2.03 3.22 8.93
CA PHE A 121 3.21 3.53 8.14
C PHE A 121 2.82 4.20 6.83
N ILE A 122 3.57 5.24 6.46
CA ILE A 122 3.57 5.77 5.10
C ILE A 122 4.22 4.73 4.20
N ILE A 123 3.53 4.37 3.13
CA ILE A 123 4.02 3.51 2.06
C ILE A 123 4.63 4.35 0.94
N ALA A 124 4.01 5.49 0.61
CA ALA A 124 4.51 6.45 -0.36
C ALA A 124 3.86 7.82 -0.19
N ASN A 125 4.51 8.89 -0.68
CA ASN A 125 3.98 10.26 -0.57
C ASN A 125 2.77 10.53 -1.45
N ASN A 126 2.62 9.76 -2.54
CA ASN A 126 1.51 9.85 -3.47
C ASN A 126 1.46 8.57 -4.34
N PHE A 127 0.45 8.45 -5.21
CA PHE A 127 0.25 7.24 -6.02
C PHE A 127 1.32 7.00 -7.10
N ILE A 128 1.94 8.05 -7.62
CA ILE A 128 3.01 7.93 -8.61
C ILE A 128 4.27 7.40 -7.93
N ASP A 129 4.63 7.97 -6.77
CA ASP A 129 5.75 7.48 -5.95
C ASP A 129 5.53 6.05 -5.49
N PHE A 130 4.28 5.69 -5.16
CA PHE A 130 3.91 4.32 -4.81
C PHE A 130 4.26 3.33 -5.93
N ILE A 131 3.79 3.57 -7.16
CA ILE A 131 4.09 2.68 -8.29
C ILE A 131 5.59 2.68 -8.59
N ASN A 132 6.23 3.86 -8.62
CA ASN A 132 7.64 3.98 -8.92
C ASN A 132 8.51 3.22 -7.90
N ASN A 133 8.30 3.44 -6.61
CA ASN A 133 9.11 2.84 -5.56
C ASN A 133 8.82 1.34 -5.42
N TRP A 134 7.54 0.96 -5.46
CA TRP A 134 7.13 -0.45 -5.31
C TRP A 134 7.59 -1.31 -6.50
N SER A 135 7.53 -0.78 -7.72
CA SER A 135 8.02 -1.49 -8.92
C SER A 135 9.53 -1.79 -8.86
N ARG A 136 10.33 -0.88 -8.28
CA ARG A 136 11.79 -1.01 -8.15
C ARG A 136 12.24 -2.01 -7.08
N ILE A 137 11.30 -2.52 -6.30
CA ILE A 137 11.50 -3.70 -5.43
C ILE A 137 10.74 -4.92 -5.97
N GLY A 138 10.31 -4.89 -7.24
CA GLY A 138 9.64 -6.02 -7.90
C GLY A 138 8.18 -6.20 -7.52
N PHE A 139 7.50 -5.17 -7.02
CA PHE A 139 6.13 -5.26 -6.51
C PHE A 139 5.96 -6.39 -5.49
N VAL A 140 6.80 -6.43 -4.45
CA VAL A 140 6.66 -7.38 -3.31
C VAL A 140 5.25 -7.36 -2.75
N GLY A 141 4.83 -8.44 -2.11
CA GLY A 141 3.46 -8.54 -1.59
C GLY A 141 3.10 -7.45 -0.57
N THR A 142 1.79 -7.34 -0.32
CA THR A 142 1.16 -6.18 0.30
C THR A 142 1.05 -6.27 1.83
N GLU A 143 1.34 -7.44 2.42
CA GLU A 143 1.39 -7.62 3.87
C GLU A 143 2.62 -6.92 4.45
N ASP A 144 2.52 -6.42 5.68
CA ASP A 144 3.55 -5.56 6.29
C ASP A 144 4.94 -6.20 6.30
N TRP A 145 5.06 -7.46 6.72
CA TRP A 145 6.33 -8.19 6.73
C TRP A 145 6.98 -8.36 5.33
N GLN A 146 6.26 -8.11 4.23
CA GLN A 146 6.79 -8.22 2.87
C GLN A 146 7.43 -6.91 2.40
N TRP A 147 6.85 -5.76 2.73
CA TRP A 147 7.37 -4.46 2.30
C TRP A 147 8.20 -3.73 3.38
N MET A 148 8.00 -4.04 4.66
CA MET A 148 8.73 -3.42 5.78
C MET A 148 10.26 -3.50 5.69
N PRO A 149 10.89 -4.56 5.13
CA PRO A 149 12.35 -4.57 4.93
C PRO A 149 12.90 -3.41 4.11
N PHE A 150 12.03 -2.72 3.34
CA PHE A 150 12.36 -1.61 2.45
C PHE A 150 11.96 -0.24 3.02
N VAL A 151 11.58 -0.16 4.30
CA VAL A 151 11.18 1.07 4.97
C VAL A 151 12.15 1.39 6.11
N GLU A 152 12.57 2.64 6.23
CA GLU A 152 13.56 3.08 7.24
C GLU A 152 12.90 3.61 8.52
N SER A 153 11.73 4.25 8.37
CA SER A 153 10.92 4.73 9.49
C SER A 153 9.44 4.77 9.11
N LYS A 154 8.55 4.95 10.09
CA LYS A 154 7.10 5.06 9.86
C LYS A 154 6.73 6.14 8.84
N GLN A 155 7.58 7.14 8.63
CA GLN A 155 7.33 8.28 7.74
C GLN A 155 8.13 8.23 6.43
N SER A 156 9.03 7.26 6.23
CA SER A 156 9.94 7.30 5.07
C SER A 156 9.28 6.86 3.75
N GLY A 157 8.24 6.03 3.81
CA GLY A 157 7.80 5.27 2.65
C GLY A 157 8.76 4.13 2.30
N ILE A 158 8.37 3.34 1.29
CA ILE A 158 9.25 2.37 0.65
C ILE A 158 10.42 3.13 0.01
N ASN A 159 11.63 2.84 0.46
CA ASN A 159 12.86 3.38 -0.10
C ASN A 159 13.47 2.38 -1.10
N PRO A 160 13.27 2.58 -2.42
CA PRO A 160 13.84 1.71 -3.44
C PRO A 160 15.36 1.83 -3.56
N ASP A 161 15.98 2.87 -3.00
CA ASP A 161 17.42 3.10 -3.02
C ASP A 161 18.11 2.72 -1.71
N GLY A 162 17.35 2.20 -0.74
CA GLY A 162 17.87 1.73 0.53
C GLY A 162 18.72 0.46 0.38
N ALA A 163 19.59 0.21 1.37
CA ALA A 163 20.51 -0.93 1.35
C ALA A 163 19.78 -2.28 1.17
N SER A 164 18.62 -2.47 1.83
CA SER A 164 17.79 -3.67 1.65
C SER A 164 17.21 -3.79 0.24
N ALA A 165 16.82 -2.68 -0.39
CA ALA A 165 16.26 -2.72 -1.75
C ALA A 165 17.33 -3.08 -2.78
N ILE A 166 18.55 -2.54 -2.63
CA ILE A 166 19.71 -2.89 -3.46
C ILE A 166 20.03 -4.38 -3.33
N GLU A 167 20.19 -4.87 -2.10
CA GLU A 167 20.51 -6.28 -1.84
C GLU A 167 19.42 -7.24 -2.36
N PHE A 168 18.15 -6.87 -2.22
CA PHE A 168 17.04 -7.66 -2.78
C PHE A 168 17.09 -7.69 -4.31
N ARG A 169 17.32 -6.56 -4.98
CA ARG A 169 17.45 -6.53 -6.44
C ARG A 169 18.62 -7.37 -6.94
N GLU A 170 19.76 -7.33 -6.25
CA GLU A 170 20.92 -8.16 -6.58
C GLU A 170 20.61 -9.65 -6.46
N LEU A 171 19.94 -10.06 -5.36
CA LEU A 171 19.49 -11.44 -5.16
C LEU A 171 18.53 -11.91 -6.25
N MET A 172 17.66 -11.02 -6.70
CA MET A 172 16.62 -11.30 -7.70
C MET A 172 17.09 -11.11 -9.15
N ASN A 173 18.31 -10.64 -9.37
CA ASN A 173 18.84 -10.23 -10.68
C ASN A 173 17.96 -9.17 -11.40
N PHE A 174 17.45 -8.19 -10.65
CA PHE A 174 16.71 -7.05 -11.20
C PHE A 174 17.68 -5.95 -11.65
N ASN A 175 17.83 -5.77 -12.97
CA ASN A 175 18.54 -4.63 -13.56
C ASN A 175 17.55 -3.48 -13.79
N ILE A 176 17.28 -2.67 -12.76
CA ILE A 176 16.32 -1.56 -12.78
C ILE A 176 16.95 -0.32 -12.14
#